data_AF-A0A4R3Q377-F1
#
_entry.id   AF-A0A4R3Q377-F1
#
_cell.length_a   1.000
_cell.length_b   1.000
_cell.length_c   1.000
_cell.angle_alpha   90.00
_cell.angle_beta   90.00
_cell.angle_gamma   90.00
#
_symmetry.space_group_name_H-M   'P 1'
#
loop_
_entity.id
_entity.type
_entity.pdbx_description
1 polymer ?
#
loop_
_entity_poly.entity_id
_entity_poly.type
_entity_poly.pdbx_seq_one_letter_code
_entity_poly.pdbx_strand_id
1 'polypeptide(L)'
;MKYVELFRDVDAASEAFLKAEKWWGGFCLMRGDEIRWIVEHLFVGNRLAHNKAYGEPDRRHFDLKKIRAPIIIFASHGDNVTPPQQALNWIPEIYDNEEEIRLLGQHIIYMVHNDVGHLGTFVSSRVINKEYNEVASTLEAIEALLPGLYEMRITDIQEDAGHKSYSVELIERTFENIREFNDGHDDGGPFAAVARVSELQAQIYHTVARPFVQAAVTDISADASRMFHPKRLERSLLSSQNPIMVGYKSISEQVRNSRANAAAENPFLAAEALYFKAVEQAIVVMRDWRDMGYELAFHMIWNNPWQRYFDNPHEAYRKGTTLDDMRWQPDIANALRRIAIGGLADAIIRMVVLLVSDRGGIRRDRLARWSRVLTEDEPFRSLSADHLAEITRVQTAIVTFEPEQAMETLPLLLTEPRQRQLAYAAACYIPGSRAEMSSSTVAMLQRFADVLGQPSIVDVIEDPLAVT
;
A
#
# COMPACT_ATOMS: atom_id res chain seq x y z
N MET A 1 25.38 5.53 -4.85
CA MET A 1 26.06 5.25 -3.54
C MET A 1 25.95 6.41 -2.55
N LYS A 2 25.64 6.16 -1.27
CA LYS A 2 25.46 7.17 -0.21
C LYS A 2 26.65 8.13 0.02
N TYR A 3 27.89 7.65 -0.05
CA TYR A 3 29.08 8.46 0.26
C TYR A 3 29.64 9.25 -0.92
N VAL A 4 29.29 8.87 -2.16
CA VAL A 4 29.85 9.49 -3.37
C VAL A 4 29.43 10.95 -3.49
N GLU A 5 28.16 11.26 -3.23
CA GLU A 5 27.67 12.64 -3.25
C GLU A 5 28.31 13.49 -2.15
N LEU A 6 28.50 12.91 -0.95
CA LEU A 6 29.19 13.58 0.14
C LEU A 6 30.63 13.91 -0.24
N PHE A 7 31.40 12.95 -0.77
CA PHE A 7 32.80 13.19 -1.14
C PHE A 7 32.95 14.13 -2.35
N ARG A 8 32.04 14.05 -3.32
CA ARG A 8 32.05 14.92 -4.50
C ARG A 8 31.73 16.37 -4.16
N ASP A 9 30.77 16.61 -3.27
CA ASP A 9 30.38 17.96 -2.86
C ASP A 9 29.98 18.01 -1.38
N VAL A 10 30.99 18.06 -0.51
CA VAL A 10 30.79 18.17 0.94
C VAL A 10 30.04 19.46 1.33
N ASP A 11 30.16 20.55 0.55
CA ASP A 11 29.57 21.84 0.95
C ASP A 11 28.04 21.80 0.78
N ALA A 12 27.55 21.19 -0.30
CA ALA A 12 26.11 21.06 -0.54
C ALA A 12 25.50 19.82 0.14
N ALA A 13 26.21 18.68 0.16
CA ALA A 13 25.62 17.40 0.56
C ALA A 13 25.68 17.11 2.08
N SER A 14 26.51 17.83 2.84
CA SER A 14 26.76 17.51 4.26
C SER A 14 25.51 17.54 5.14
N GLU A 15 24.66 18.56 5.00
CA GLU A 15 23.45 18.67 5.84
C GLU A 15 22.46 17.54 5.56
N ALA A 16 22.22 17.24 4.28
CA ALA A 16 21.34 16.15 3.86
C ALA A 16 21.87 14.79 4.32
N PHE A 17 23.18 14.56 4.17
CA PHE A 17 23.85 13.35 4.62
C PHE A 17 23.70 13.15 6.15
N LEU A 18 23.91 14.20 6.95
CA LEU A 18 23.77 14.12 8.41
C LEU A 18 22.32 13.86 8.84
N LYS A 19 21.34 14.44 8.16
CA LYS A 19 19.91 14.13 8.41
C LYS A 19 19.63 12.64 8.16
N ALA A 20 20.10 12.11 7.04
CA ALA A 20 19.95 10.69 6.72
C ALA A 20 20.66 9.77 7.73
N GLU A 21 21.89 10.10 8.14
CA GLU A 21 22.66 9.32 9.14
C GLU A 21 22.02 9.34 10.52
N LYS A 22 21.43 10.46 10.95
CA LYS A 22 20.72 10.51 12.24
C LYS A 22 19.54 9.55 12.27
N TRP A 23 18.86 9.39 11.15
CA TRP A 23 17.71 8.49 11.05
C TRP A 23 18.14 7.02 10.97
N TRP A 24 19.14 6.70 10.15
CA TRP A 24 19.63 5.31 9.95
C TRP A 24 20.62 4.81 11.00
N GLY A 25 21.30 5.71 11.69
CA GLY A 25 22.40 5.37 12.59
C GLY A 25 21.98 4.99 14.00
N GLY A 26 20.69 5.08 14.32
CA GLY A 26 20.13 4.76 15.62
C GLY A 26 20.27 3.28 15.97
N PHE A 27 20.53 3.00 17.24
CA PHE A 27 20.45 1.64 17.78
C PHE A 27 19.18 1.54 18.62
N CYS A 28 18.29 0.62 18.29
CA CYS A 28 17.15 0.28 19.15
C CYS A 28 17.53 -0.86 20.10
N LEU A 29 16.96 -0.81 21.30
CA LEU A 29 16.92 -1.95 22.22
C LEU A 29 15.52 -2.51 22.17
N MET A 30 15.41 -3.79 21.82
CA MET A 30 14.16 -4.55 21.84
C MET A 30 14.29 -5.67 22.85
N ARG A 31 13.18 -6.04 23.47
CA ARG A 31 13.12 -7.20 24.33
C ARG A 31 13.16 -8.49 23.50
N GLY A 32 13.55 -9.59 24.14
CA GLY A 32 13.71 -10.88 23.45
C GLY A 32 12.39 -11.47 22.96
N ASP A 33 11.28 -11.22 23.67
CA ASP A 33 9.92 -11.55 23.28
C ASP A 33 9.44 -10.70 22.08
N GLU A 34 9.73 -9.39 22.07
CA GLU A 34 9.37 -8.48 20.97
C GLU A 34 10.01 -8.90 19.64
N ILE A 35 11.35 -9.05 19.60
CA ILE A 35 12.05 -9.43 18.36
C ILE A 35 11.62 -10.82 17.88
N ARG A 36 11.37 -11.74 18.80
CA ARG A 36 10.88 -13.08 18.48
C ARG A 36 9.49 -13.00 17.85
N TRP A 37 8.58 -12.25 18.47
CA TRP A 37 7.23 -12.10 17.95
C TRP A 37 7.26 -11.55 16.52
N ILE A 38 8.09 -10.54 16.25
CA ILE A 38 8.30 -9.97 14.92
C ILE A 38 8.79 -11.04 13.93
N VAL A 39 9.87 -11.76 14.26
CA VAL A 39 10.46 -12.77 13.36
C VAL A 39 9.49 -13.91 13.08
N GLU A 40 8.86 -14.46 14.12
CA GLU A 40 7.98 -15.63 14.00
C GLU A 40 6.64 -15.32 13.32
N HIS A 41 6.11 -14.10 13.47
CA HIS A 41 4.79 -13.76 12.91
C HIS A 41 4.86 -12.99 11.58
N LEU A 42 5.89 -12.18 11.37
CA LEU A 42 5.99 -11.33 10.17
C LEU A 42 6.91 -11.92 9.10
N PHE A 43 8.00 -12.58 9.48
CA PHE A 43 9.01 -13.05 8.53
C PHE A 43 8.91 -14.56 8.24
N VAL A 44 8.69 -15.39 9.27
CA VAL A 44 8.61 -16.84 9.08
C VAL A 44 7.17 -17.26 8.77
N GLY A 45 6.94 -17.80 7.56
CA GLY A 45 5.66 -18.38 7.15
C GLY A 45 4.51 -17.37 6.96
N ASN A 46 4.83 -16.08 6.82
CA ASN A 46 3.89 -14.98 6.57
C ASN A 46 2.58 -15.07 7.38
N ARG A 47 2.69 -15.29 8.71
CA ARG A 47 1.54 -15.61 9.56
C ARG A 47 0.51 -14.47 9.63
N LEU A 48 0.94 -13.23 9.43
CA LEU A 48 0.05 -12.07 9.35
C LEU A 48 -0.92 -12.19 8.16
N ALA A 49 -0.41 -12.45 6.95
CA ALA A 49 -1.27 -12.67 5.77
C ALA A 49 -2.21 -13.89 5.96
N HIS A 50 -1.74 -14.90 6.68
CA HIS A 50 -2.55 -16.09 6.96
C HIS A 50 -3.53 -15.93 8.14
N ASN A 51 -3.70 -14.72 8.72
CA ASN A 51 -4.54 -14.45 9.90
C ASN A 51 -4.18 -15.36 11.11
N LYS A 52 -2.92 -15.80 11.17
CA LYS A 52 -2.34 -16.62 12.24
C LYS A 52 -1.56 -15.77 13.24
N ALA A 53 -1.29 -14.51 12.94
CA ALA A 53 -0.69 -13.57 13.86
C ALA A 53 -1.68 -13.14 14.95
N TYR A 54 -1.21 -13.04 16.18
CA TYR A 54 -2.01 -12.60 17.33
C TYR A 54 -1.21 -11.68 18.24
N GLY A 55 -1.89 -10.72 18.86
CA GLY A 55 -1.28 -9.84 19.85
C GLY A 55 -1.06 -10.56 21.17
N GLU A 56 0.09 -10.36 21.80
CA GLU A 56 0.32 -10.75 23.20
C GLU A 56 0.06 -9.52 24.10
N PRO A 57 -0.61 -9.66 25.27
CA PRO A 57 -1.07 -10.90 25.92
C PRO A 57 -2.49 -11.36 25.52
N ASP A 58 -3.30 -10.50 24.91
CA ASP A 58 -4.75 -10.71 24.72
C ASP A 58 -5.13 -11.80 23.70
N ARG A 59 -4.14 -12.37 22.99
CA ARG A 59 -4.29 -13.36 21.91
C ARG A 59 -5.34 -12.97 20.84
N ARG A 60 -5.55 -11.67 20.66
CA ARG A 60 -6.44 -11.17 19.61
C ARG A 60 -5.76 -11.39 18.27
N HIS A 61 -6.43 -12.11 17.37
CA HIS A 61 -5.95 -12.31 16.01
C HIS A 61 -5.91 -10.99 15.24
N PHE A 62 -4.83 -10.79 14.50
CA PHE A 62 -4.69 -9.71 13.55
C PHE A 62 -5.26 -10.15 12.21
N ASP A 63 -6.42 -9.59 11.87
CA ASP A 63 -7.12 -9.88 10.64
C ASP A 63 -7.13 -8.64 9.75
N LEU A 64 -6.35 -8.68 8.66
CA LEU A 64 -6.23 -7.58 7.72
C LEU A 64 -7.55 -7.31 6.97
N LYS A 65 -8.46 -8.29 6.90
CA LYS A 65 -9.81 -8.13 6.33
C LYS A 65 -10.73 -7.25 7.21
N LYS A 66 -10.34 -6.98 8.46
CA LYS A 66 -11.11 -6.12 9.39
C LYS A 66 -10.68 -4.66 9.36
N ILE A 67 -9.65 -4.30 8.59
CA ILE A 67 -9.22 -2.92 8.44
C ILE A 67 -10.33 -2.16 7.70
N ARG A 68 -10.93 -1.17 8.36
CA ARG A 68 -11.97 -0.30 7.78
C ARG A 68 -11.43 0.99 7.17
N ALA A 69 -10.21 1.39 7.56
CA ALA A 69 -9.56 2.54 6.97
C ALA A 69 -8.98 2.20 5.59
N PRO A 70 -8.88 3.19 4.67
CA PRO A 70 -8.20 2.99 3.40
C PRO A 70 -6.76 2.51 3.58
N ILE A 71 -6.36 1.51 2.81
CA ILE A 71 -5.00 0.97 2.78
C ILE A 71 -4.29 1.57 1.57
N ILE A 72 -3.26 2.39 1.83
CA ILE A 72 -2.46 3.04 0.79
C ILE A 72 -1.07 2.40 0.76
N ILE A 73 -0.69 1.87 -0.39
CA ILE A 73 0.57 1.13 -0.59
C ILE A 73 1.46 1.91 -1.56
N PHE A 74 2.66 2.24 -1.12
CA PHE A 74 3.68 2.85 -1.96
C PHE A 74 4.72 1.80 -2.34
N ALA A 75 4.86 1.55 -3.63
CA ALA A 75 5.84 0.63 -4.18
C ALA A 75 6.68 1.31 -5.26
N SER A 76 7.88 0.79 -5.51
CA SER A 76 8.70 1.27 -6.62
C SER A 76 9.56 0.19 -7.25
N HIS A 77 9.70 0.22 -8.57
CA HIS A 77 10.64 -0.64 -9.29
C HIS A 77 12.11 -0.34 -8.96
N GLY A 78 12.42 0.84 -8.41
CA GLY A 78 13.75 1.16 -7.88
C GLY A 78 14.05 0.50 -6.53
N ASP A 79 13.05 -0.08 -5.87
CA ASP A 79 13.16 -0.72 -4.57
C ASP A 79 13.58 -2.19 -4.70
N ASN A 80 14.85 -2.46 -4.42
CA ASN A 80 15.40 -3.83 -4.44
C ASN A 80 15.19 -4.58 -3.11
N VAL A 81 14.56 -3.97 -2.09
CA VAL A 81 14.29 -4.59 -0.78
C VAL A 81 12.84 -5.05 -0.70
N THR A 82 11.92 -4.21 -1.17
CA THR A 82 10.48 -4.49 -1.27
C THR A 82 9.95 -4.03 -2.64
N PRO A 83 10.29 -4.75 -3.73
CA PRO A 83 9.80 -4.43 -5.07
C PRO A 83 8.26 -4.52 -5.14
N PRO A 84 7.61 -4.00 -6.19
CA PRO A 84 6.15 -3.99 -6.30
C PRO A 84 5.50 -5.36 -6.12
N GLN A 85 6.15 -6.40 -6.63
CA GLN A 85 5.80 -7.79 -6.41
C GLN A 85 5.64 -8.11 -4.91
N GLN A 86 6.69 -7.88 -4.11
CA GLN A 86 6.71 -8.16 -2.68
C GLN A 86 5.78 -7.23 -1.88
N ALA A 87 5.62 -5.98 -2.31
CA ALA A 87 4.75 -5.01 -1.65
C ALA A 87 3.25 -5.29 -1.84
N LEU A 88 2.87 -5.97 -2.95
CA LEU A 88 1.47 -6.17 -3.34
C LEU A 88 0.98 -7.61 -3.23
N ASN A 89 1.87 -8.62 -3.28
CA ASN A 89 1.47 -10.03 -3.31
C ASN A 89 0.71 -10.51 -2.07
N TRP A 90 0.81 -9.83 -0.93
CA TRP A 90 0.00 -10.17 0.23
C TRP A 90 -1.51 -10.01 -0.04
N ILE A 91 -1.91 -9.14 -0.98
CA ILE A 91 -3.32 -8.93 -1.33
C ILE A 91 -3.94 -10.23 -1.88
N PRO A 92 -3.45 -10.81 -2.99
CA PRO A 92 -3.98 -12.08 -3.51
C PRO A 92 -3.69 -13.30 -2.60
N GLU A 93 -2.83 -13.18 -1.57
CA GLU A 93 -2.69 -14.22 -0.54
C GLU A 93 -3.80 -14.16 0.52
N ILE A 94 -4.30 -12.96 0.83
CA ILE A 94 -5.32 -12.76 1.86
C ILE A 94 -6.72 -12.90 1.27
N TYR A 95 -6.95 -12.28 0.13
CA TYR A 95 -8.25 -12.20 -0.52
C TYR A 95 -8.34 -13.24 -1.63
N ASP A 96 -9.52 -13.83 -1.79
CA ASP A 96 -9.76 -14.85 -2.82
C ASP A 96 -9.95 -14.21 -4.21
N ASN A 97 -10.56 -13.01 -4.25
CA ASN A 97 -10.75 -12.19 -5.45
C ASN A 97 -11.01 -10.71 -5.07
N GLU A 98 -11.11 -9.85 -6.07
CA GLU A 98 -11.37 -8.42 -5.92
C GLU A 98 -12.78 -8.14 -5.39
N GLU A 99 -13.76 -8.99 -5.72
CA GLU A 99 -15.11 -8.88 -5.19
C GLU A 99 -15.12 -9.00 -3.66
N GLU A 100 -14.26 -9.85 -3.08
CA GLU A 100 -14.14 -9.96 -1.63
C GLU A 100 -13.75 -8.63 -0.99
N ILE A 101 -12.81 -7.89 -1.59
CA ILE A 101 -12.40 -6.56 -1.13
C ILE A 101 -13.60 -5.61 -1.16
N ARG A 102 -14.39 -5.64 -2.25
CA ARG A 102 -15.58 -4.78 -2.40
C ARG A 102 -16.66 -5.13 -1.37
N LEU A 103 -16.93 -6.42 -1.15
CA LEU A 103 -17.92 -6.93 -0.20
C LEU A 103 -17.55 -6.64 1.26
N LEU A 104 -16.26 -6.68 1.58
CA LEU A 104 -15.76 -6.26 2.88
C LEU A 104 -15.78 -4.74 3.06
N GLY A 105 -16.04 -3.98 2.00
CA GLY A 105 -16.10 -2.52 2.05
C GLY A 105 -14.72 -1.89 2.23
N GLN A 106 -13.66 -2.54 1.75
CA GLN A 106 -12.29 -2.05 1.91
C GLN A 106 -11.81 -1.28 0.67
N HIS A 107 -10.98 -0.26 0.89
CA HIS A 107 -10.32 0.49 -0.15
C HIS A 107 -8.83 0.16 -0.12
N ILE A 108 -8.34 -0.52 -1.16
CA ILE A 108 -6.92 -0.83 -1.30
C ILE A 108 -6.40 -0.07 -2.51
N ILE A 109 -5.50 0.88 -2.26
CA ILE A 109 -4.97 1.78 -3.27
C ILE A 109 -3.46 1.63 -3.27
N TYR A 110 -2.88 1.37 -4.45
CA TYR A 110 -1.44 1.28 -4.58
C TYR A 110 -0.91 2.24 -5.64
N MET A 111 0.33 2.68 -5.45
CA MET A 111 1.08 3.49 -6.40
C MET A 111 2.41 2.80 -6.70
N VAL A 112 2.76 2.72 -7.98
CA VAL A 112 4.04 2.15 -8.43
C VAL A 112 4.86 3.24 -9.09
N HIS A 113 6.00 3.59 -8.49
CA HIS A 113 6.96 4.51 -9.09
C HIS A 113 8.05 3.74 -9.84
N ASN A 114 8.49 4.21 -11.01
CA ASN A 114 9.58 3.57 -11.77
C ASN A 114 10.97 3.63 -11.08
N ASP A 115 11.39 4.78 -10.56
CA ASP A 115 12.83 5.01 -10.32
C ASP A 115 13.22 5.27 -8.85
N VAL A 116 12.28 5.23 -7.92
CA VAL A 116 12.54 5.61 -6.52
C VAL A 116 13.01 4.40 -5.71
N GLY A 117 14.25 4.43 -5.22
CA GLY A 117 14.71 3.36 -4.33
C GLY A 117 13.93 3.30 -3.01
N HIS A 118 13.97 2.16 -2.30
CA HIS A 118 13.32 1.95 -0.97
C HIS A 118 13.40 3.19 -0.06
N LEU A 119 14.61 3.74 0.06
CA LEU A 119 14.95 4.92 0.85
C LEU A 119 14.30 6.21 0.35
N GLY A 120 14.13 6.35 -0.96
CA GLY A 120 13.45 7.47 -1.55
C GLY A 120 11.96 7.47 -1.23
N THR A 121 11.35 6.29 -1.08
CA THR A 121 9.95 6.11 -0.69
C THR A 121 9.70 6.49 0.77
N PHE A 122 10.66 6.29 1.68
CA PHE A 122 10.50 6.55 3.13
C PHE A 122 11.22 7.80 3.68
N VAL A 123 12.29 8.26 3.05
CA VAL A 123 13.19 9.30 3.60
C VAL A 123 13.41 10.50 2.66
N SER A 124 13.15 10.38 1.35
CA SER A 124 13.35 11.52 0.42
C SER A 124 12.24 12.56 0.52
N SER A 125 12.44 13.58 1.35
CA SER A 125 11.52 14.71 1.53
C SER A 125 11.12 15.44 0.24
N ARG A 126 11.83 15.31 -0.89
CA ARG A 126 11.43 15.96 -2.16
C ARG A 126 10.40 15.17 -2.96
N VAL A 127 10.54 13.85 -3.03
CA VAL A 127 9.57 12.97 -3.70
C VAL A 127 8.39 12.72 -2.76
N ILE A 128 8.68 12.47 -1.48
CA ILE A 128 7.70 12.26 -0.42
C ILE A 128 6.81 13.47 -0.24
N ASN A 129 7.33 14.70 -0.07
CA ASN A 129 6.43 15.85 0.11
C ASN A 129 5.56 16.12 -1.14
N LYS A 130 6.09 15.82 -2.33
CA LYS A 130 5.36 16.02 -3.58
C LYS A 130 4.21 15.01 -3.69
N GLU A 131 4.46 13.73 -3.44
CA GLU A 131 3.46 12.67 -3.58
C GLU A 131 2.52 12.59 -2.38
N TYR A 132 3.00 12.81 -1.15
CA TYR A 132 2.15 12.85 0.04
C TYR A 132 1.18 14.03 0.03
N ASN A 133 1.58 15.20 -0.49
CA ASN A 133 0.64 16.32 -0.61
C ASN A 133 -0.50 16.00 -1.58
N GLU A 134 -0.23 15.23 -2.64
CA GLU A 134 -1.28 14.79 -3.58
C GLU A 134 -2.12 13.65 -3.02
N VAL A 135 -1.53 12.72 -2.28
CA VAL A 135 -2.31 11.70 -1.54
C VAL A 135 -3.18 12.37 -0.47
N ALA A 136 -2.67 13.40 0.22
CA ALA A 136 -3.42 14.16 1.21
C ALA A 136 -4.56 14.98 0.56
N SER A 137 -4.32 15.61 -0.59
CA SER A 137 -5.37 16.33 -1.35
C SER A 137 -6.41 15.39 -1.97
N THR A 138 -6.04 14.13 -2.19
CA THR A 138 -6.92 13.08 -2.73
C THR A 138 -7.58 12.26 -1.62
N LEU A 139 -7.23 12.44 -0.35
CA LEU A 139 -7.70 11.59 0.75
C LEU A 139 -9.21 11.73 0.97
N GLU A 140 -9.74 12.95 0.87
CA GLU A 140 -11.19 13.22 0.88
C GLU A 140 -11.89 12.53 -0.31
N ALA A 141 -11.25 12.54 -1.48
CA ALA A 141 -11.77 11.86 -2.66
C ALA A 141 -11.67 10.32 -2.58
N ILE A 142 -10.69 9.80 -1.82
CA ILE A 142 -10.53 8.37 -1.53
C ILE A 142 -11.65 7.89 -0.60
N GLU A 143 -12.04 8.68 0.40
CA GLU A 143 -13.18 8.35 1.27
C GLU A 143 -14.51 8.27 0.50
N ALA A 144 -14.64 9.08 -0.56
CA ALA A 144 -15.78 9.02 -1.49
C ALA A 144 -15.71 7.85 -2.50
N LEU A 145 -14.56 7.19 -2.65
CA LEU A 145 -14.39 6.11 -3.61
C LEU A 145 -15.24 4.90 -3.22
N LEU A 146 -15.72 4.14 -4.22
CA LEU A 146 -16.32 2.84 -3.93
C LEU A 146 -15.25 1.86 -3.41
N PRO A 147 -15.60 0.92 -2.53
CA PRO A 147 -14.70 -0.15 -2.11
C PRO A 147 -14.15 -0.94 -3.29
N GLY A 148 -12.88 -1.30 -3.23
CA GLY A 148 -12.21 -2.04 -4.30
C GLY A 148 -10.69 -1.90 -4.30
N LEU A 149 -10.07 -2.44 -5.35
CA LEU A 149 -8.63 -2.40 -5.60
C LEU A 149 -8.31 -1.41 -6.72
N TYR A 150 -7.46 -0.42 -6.43
CA TYR A 150 -7.14 0.66 -7.36
C TYR A 150 -5.64 0.92 -7.48
N GLU A 151 -5.18 1.23 -8.70
CA GLU A 151 -3.87 1.82 -8.96
C GLU A 151 -4.02 3.34 -9.09
N MET A 152 -3.26 4.07 -8.29
CA MET A 152 -3.12 5.51 -8.40
C MET A 152 -2.04 5.85 -9.43
N ARG A 153 -2.42 6.47 -10.54
CA ARG A 153 -1.51 6.98 -11.57
C ARG A 153 -1.49 8.50 -11.61
N ILE A 154 -0.29 9.07 -11.57
CA ILE A 154 -0.09 10.52 -11.72
C ILE A 154 0.11 10.80 -13.21
N THR A 155 -0.86 11.46 -13.85
CA THR A 155 -0.93 11.59 -15.33
C THR A 155 -0.51 12.96 -15.87
N ASP A 156 -0.77 14.05 -15.15
CA ASP A 156 -0.52 15.41 -15.67
C ASP A 156 0.25 16.28 -14.68
N ILE A 157 1.12 17.14 -15.20
CA ILE A 157 1.93 18.11 -14.44
C ILE A 157 1.69 19.49 -15.08
N GLN A 158 0.74 20.25 -14.55
CA GLN A 158 0.54 21.64 -14.99
C GLN A 158 1.32 22.56 -14.08
N GLU A 159 2.34 23.23 -14.63
CA GLU A 159 3.13 24.23 -13.91
C GLU A 159 2.58 25.62 -14.25
N ASP A 160 1.83 26.21 -13.32
CA ASP A 160 1.30 27.56 -13.46
C ASP A 160 1.86 28.46 -12.36
N ALA A 161 2.51 29.57 -12.74
CA ALA A 161 3.16 30.52 -11.83
C ALA A 161 4.11 29.91 -10.76
N GLY A 162 4.79 28.80 -11.08
CA GLY A 162 5.70 28.10 -10.16
C GLY A 162 5.02 27.12 -9.19
N HIS A 163 3.69 26.98 -9.27
CA HIS A 163 2.93 25.93 -8.62
C HIS A 163 2.64 24.80 -9.62
N LYS A 164 3.18 23.61 -9.34
CA LYS A 164 2.88 22.39 -10.11
C LYS A 164 1.61 21.78 -9.54
N SER A 165 0.54 21.73 -10.33
CA SER A 165 -0.66 20.95 -10.02
C SER A 165 -0.58 19.61 -10.72
N TYR A 166 -0.88 18.54 -9.97
CA TYR A 166 -0.83 17.18 -10.48
C TYR A 166 -2.26 16.66 -10.72
N SER A 167 -2.41 15.88 -11.79
CA SER A 167 -3.63 15.11 -12.06
C SER A 167 -3.42 13.68 -11.60
N VAL A 168 -4.26 13.22 -10.68
CA VAL A 168 -4.31 11.83 -10.21
C VAL A 168 -5.49 11.11 -10.85
N GLU A 169 -5.24 9.93 -11.40
CA GLU A 169 -6.24 9.01 -11.92
C GLU A 169 -6.24 7.73 -11.07
N LEU A 170 -7.43 7.28 -10.67
CA LEU A 170 -7.62 6.01 -9.94
C LEU A 170 -8.20 4.97 -10.91
N ILE A 171 -7.37 4.00 -11.26
CA ILE A 171 -7.72 2.93 -12.19
C ILE A 171 -8.07 1.69 -11.40
N GLU A 172 -9.22 1.09 -11.66
CA GLU A 172 -9.59 -0.15 -11.00
C GLU A 172 -8.71 -1.30 -11.52
N ARG A 173 -8.30 -2.19 -10.62
CA ARG A 173 -7.34 -3.25 -10.90
C ARG A 173 -7.83 -4.60 -10.45
N THR A 174 -7.35 -5.61 -11.17
CA THR A 174 -7.55 -7.01 -10.81
C THR A 174 -6.28 -7.60 -10.21
N PHE A 175 -6.41 -8.75 -9.57
CA PHE A 175 -5.32 -9.59 -9.09
C PHE A 175 -4.48 -10.09 -10.26
N GLU A 176 -5.03 -10.17 -11.47
CA GLU A 176 -4.23 -10.39 -12.67
C GLU A 176 -3.20 -9.26 -12.85
N ASN A 177 -3.59 -8.00 -12.66
CA ASN A 177 -2.62 -6.88 -12.70
C ASN A 177 -1.60 -6.93 -11.57
N ILE A 178 -1.96 -7.42 -10.38
CA ILE A 178 -0.96 -7.65 -9.33
C ILE A 178 0.00 -8.78 -9.75
N ARG A 179 -0.54 -9.84 -10.35
CA ARG A 179 0.26 -10.98 -10.84
C ARG A 179 1.14 -10.62 -12.02
N GLU A 180 0.83 -9.59 -12.79
CA GLU A 180 1.73 -9.06 -13.84
C GLU A 180 3.07 -8.57 -13.27
N PHE A 181 3.14 -8.22 -11.98
CA PHE A 181 4.40 -7.90 -11.31
C PHE A 181 5.19 -9.15 -10.89
N ASN A 182 4.61 -10.34 -10.95
CA ASN A 182 5.32 -11.59 -10.66
C ASN A 182 6.14 -12.03 -11.87
N ASP A 183 7.29 -12.63 -11.59
CA ASP A 183 8.18 -13.27 -12.56
C ASP A 183 7.74 -14.70 -12.97
N GLY A 184 6.60 -15.16 -12.45
CA GLY A 184 5.99 -16.45 -12.78
C GLY A 184 6.60 -17.66 -12.08
N HIS A 185 7.53 -17.48 -11.14
CA HIS A 185 8.09 -18.57 -10.34
C HIS A 185 7.21 -18.86 -9.11
N ASP A 186 6.84 -20.13 -8.93
CA ASP A 186 6.15 -20.59 -7.72
C ASP A 186 7.18 -20.92 -6.63
N ASP A 187 7.50 -19.92 -5.82
CA ASP A 187 8.43 -20.07 -4.70
C ASP A 187 7.76 -20.55 -3.40
N GLY A 188 6.44 -20.77 -3.43
CA GLY A 188 5.66 -21.10 -2.23
C GLY A 188 6.15 -22.36 -1.51
N GLY A 189 6.46 -23.42 -2.27
CA GLY A 189 6.96 -24.69 -1.72
C GLY A 189 8.31 -24.55 -0.99
N PRO A 190 9.38 -24.05 -1.66
CA PRO A 190 10.67 -23.82 -1.01
C PRO A 190 10.58 -22.97 0.27
N PHE A 191 9.78 -21.89 0.26
CA PHE A 191 9.60 -21.04 1.45
C PHE A 191 8.82 -21.74 2.58
N ALA A 192 7.82 -22.57 2.27
CA ALA A 192 7.11 -23.36 3.28
C ALA A 192 8.03 -24.36 3.98
N ALA A 193 8.91 -25.05 3.24
CA ALA A 193 9.91 -25.94 3.82
C ALA A 193 10.88 -25.20 4.76
N VAL A 194 11.37 -24.01 4.35
CA VAL A 194 12.22 -23.14 5.18
C VAL A 194 11.51 -22.72 6.45
N ALA A 195 10.23 -22.33 6.35
CA ALA A 195 9.44 -21.93 7.50
C ALA A 195 9.36 -23.08 8.52
N ARG A 196 9.08 -24.31 8.04
CA ARG A 196 8.99 -25.49 8.89
C ARG A 196 10.31 -25.83 9.57
N VAL A 197 11.43 -25.80 8.85
CA VAL A 197 12.75 -26.05 9.43
C VAL A 197 13.14 -24.95 10.41
N SER A 198 12.80 -23.70 10.13
CA SER A 198 13.06 -22.56 11.03
C SER A 198 12.29 -22.71 12.35
N GLU A 199 11.03 -23.13 12.30
CA GLU A 199 10.24 -23.43 13.50
C GLU A 199 10.89 -24.54 14.34
N LEU A 200 11.34 -25.63 13.71
CA LEU A 200 12.00 -26.72 14.40
C LEU A 200 13.33 -26.26 15.04
N GLN A 201 14.13 -25.49 14.30
CA GLN A 201 15.39 -24.94 14.79
C GLN A 201 15.14 -24.02 16.00
N ALA A 202 14.12 -23.17 15.94
CA ALA A 202 13.74 -22.29 17.05
C ALA A 202 13.33 -23.10 18.30
N GLN A 203 12.54 -24.17 18.13
CA GLN A 203 12.14 -25.06 19.21
C GLN A 203 13.34 -25.75 19.86
N ILE A 204 14.29 -26.25 19.06
CA ILE A 204 15.53 -26.87 19.56
C ILE A 204 16.35 -25.83 20.34
N TYR A 205 16.55 -24.64 19.78
CA TYR A 205 17.28 -23.57 20.45
C TYR A 205 16.64 -23.21 21.81
N HIS A 206 15.32 -23.07 21.85
CA HIS A 206 14.59 -22.73 23.06
C HIS A 206 14.68 -23.81 24.15
N THR A 207 14.60 -25.07 23.75
CA THR A 207 14.58 -26.19 24.70
C THR A 207 15.99 -26.50 25.19
N VAL A 208 16.99 -26.42 24.31
CA VAL A 208 18.35 -26.92 24.59
C VAL A 208 19.30 -25.78 24.91
N ALA A 209 19.45 -24.78 24.04
CA ALA A 209 20.54 -23.81 24.14
C ALA A 209 20.17 -22.58 25.00
N ARG A 210 18.94 -22.09 24.90
CA ARG A 210 18.49 -20.85 25.55
C ARG A 210 18.71 -20.83 27.07
N PRO A 211 18.44 -21.89 27.85
CA PRO A 211 18.69 -21.87 29.28
C PRO A 211 20.16 -21.63 29.64
N PHE A 212 21.09 -22.24 28.89
CA PHE A 212 22.52 -22.04 29.10
C PHE A 212 22.98 -20.64 28.70
N VAL A 213 22.46 -20.11 27.59
CA VAL A 213 22.75 -18.73 27.17
C VAL A 213 22.24 -17.73 28.21
N GLN A 214 21.02 -17.89 28.71
CA GLN A 214 20.45 -17.02 29.74
C GLN A 214 21.21 -17.12 31.06
N ALA A 215 21.71 -18.30 31.43
CA ALA A 215 22.53 -18.47 32.63
C ALA A 215 23.94 -17.86 32.51
N ALA A 216 24.51 -17.85 31.30
CA ALA A 216 25.86 -17.32 31.04
C ALA A 216 25.89 -15.79 30.88
N VAL A 217 24.78 -15.17 30.48
CA VAL A 217 24.70 -13.72 30.25
C VAL A 217 24.33 -12.98 31.53
N THR A 218 25.20 -12.06 31.93
CA THR A 218 24.98 -11.09 33.02
C THR A 218 24.78 -9.69 32.45
N ASP A 219 24.19 -8.76 33.23
CA ASP A 219 24.01 -7.35 32.82
C ASP A 219 25.33 -6.71 32.37
N ILE A 220 26.41 -6.95 33.11
CA ILE A 220 27.76 -6.44 32.80
C ILE A 220 28.25 -7.00 31.45
N SER A 221 28.11 -8.31 31.23
CA SER A 221 28.52 -8.93 29.97
C SER A 221 27.68 -8.44 28.79
N ALA A 222 26.39 -8.19 29.00
CA ALA A 222 25.49 -7.67 27.98
C ALA A 222 25.83 -6.22 27.62
N ASP A 223 26.08 -5.37 28.61
CA ASP A 223 26.52 -3.98 28.41
C ASP A 223 27.86 -3.91 27.68
N ALA A 224 28.82 -4.74 28.09
CA ALA A 224 30.11 -4.85 27.42
C ALA A 224 29.94 -5.30 25.96
N SER A 225 29.15 -6.35 25.71
CA SER A 225 28.87 -6.84 24.36
C SER A 225 28.27 -5.74 23.47
N ARG A 226 27.33 -4.94 24.00
CA ARG A 226 26.77 -3.80 23.26
C ARG A 226 27.83 -2.74 22.99
N MET A 227 28.61 -2.36 24.00
CA MET A 227 29.64 -1.33 23.86
C MET A 227 30.71 -1.72 22.83
N PHE A 228 31.12 -2.98 22.83
CA PHE A 228 32.10 -3.53 21.88
C PHE A 228 31.50 -4.00 20.56
N HIS A 229 30.18 -3.86 20.35
CA HIS A 229 29.57 -4.17 19.08
C HIS A 229 30.24 -3.34 17.98
N PRO A 230 30.74 -3.93 16.88
CA PRO A 230 31.59 -3.24 15.90
C PRO A 230 31.01 -1.91 15.41
N LYS A 231 29.69 -1.86 15.16
CA LYS A 231 28.99 -0.64 14.73
C LYS A 231 28.89 0.46 15.79
N ARG A 232 28.83 0.10 17.08
CA ARG A 232 28.86 1.08 18.17
C ARG A 232 30.29 1.57 18.39
N LEU A 233 31.25 0.66 18.33
CA LEU A 233 32.66 0.99 18.48
C LEU A 233 33.13 1.94 17.37
N GLU A 234 32.81 1.65 16.10
CA GLU A 234 33.11 2.50 14.94
C GLU A 234 32.64 3.96 15.18
N ARG A 235 31.40 4.13 15.65
CA ARG A 235 30.82 5.45 15.95
C ARG A 235 31.42 6.09 17.20
N SER A 236 31.70 5.30 18.23
CA SER A 236 32.30 5.78 19.47
C SER A 236 33.73 6.27 19.25
N LEU A 237 34.50 5.60 18.39
CA LEU A 237 35.87 6.00 18.06
C LEU A 237 35.91 7.33 17.31
N LEU A 238 34.92 7.61 16.46
CA LEU A 238 34.78 8.85 15.70
C LEU A 238 33.95 9.93 16.43
N SER A 239 33.56 9.68 17.68
CA SER A 239 32.75 10.59 18.48
C SER A 239 33.57 11.75 19.05
N SER A 240 32.93 12.90 19.29
CA SER A 240 33.51 14.01 20.04
C SER A 240 33.82 13.66 21.50
N GLN A 241 33.29 12.54 22.00
CA GLN A 241 33.63 11.97 23.31
C GLN A 241 35.04 11.35 23.33
N ASN A 242 35.60 10.99 22.18
CA ASN A 242 36.97 10.49 22.10
C ASN A 242 37.96 11.68 22.18
N PRO A 243 38.85 11.74 23.18
CA PRO A 243 39.82 12.83 23.33
C PRO A 243 40.70 13.04 22.10
N ILE A 244 41.00 11.97 21.34
CA ILE A 244 41.80 12.05 20.09
C ILE A 244 41.05 12.85 19.01
N MET A 245 39.72 12.82 19.03
CA MET A 245 38.88 13.55 18.06
C MET A 245 38.73 15.04 18.40
N VAL A 246 39.14 15.49 19.58
CA VAL A 246 39.06 16.92 19.96
C VAL A 246 39.89 17.79 19.01
N GLY A 247 41.08 17.34 18.61
CA GLY A 247 41.92 18.04 17.64
C GLY A 247 41.29 18.14 16.25
N TYR A 248 40.50 17.14 15.85
CA TYR A 248 39.83 17.11 14.55
C TYR A 248 38.81 18.23 14.38
N LYS A 249 38.19 18.72 15.45
CA LYS A 249 37.27 19.86 15.36
C LYS A 249 37.98 21.11 14.82
N SER A 250 39.12 21.47 15.42
CA SER A 250 39.90 22.63 14.99
C SER A 250 40.43 22.46 13.56
N ILE A 251 40.92 21.27 13.21
CA ILE A 251 41.36 20.96 11.85
C ILE A 251 40.20 21.10 10.85
N SER A 252 39.00 20.61 11.20
CA SER A 252 37.83 20.69 10.33
C SER A 252 37.35 22.13 10.10
N GLU A 253 37.47 23.00 11.11
CA GLU A 253 37.15 24.44 10.98
C GLU A 253 38.17 25.15 10.09
N GLN A 254 39.46 24.83 10.25
CA GLN A 254 40.51 25.37 9.37
C GLN A 254 40.28 24.95 7.92
N VAL A 255 40.06 23.65 7.67
CA VAL A 255 39.76 23.12 6.33
C VAL A 255 38.53 23.80 5.74
N ARG A 256 37.46 23.98 6.53
CA ARG A 256 36.23 24.66 6.07
C ARG A 256 36.50 26.10 5.63
N ASN A 257 37.33 26.84 6.37
CA ASN A 257 37.65 28.23 6.07
C ASN A 257 38.65 28.39 4.91
N SER A 258 39.53 27.40 4.69
CA SER A 258 40.56 27.43 3.64
C SER A 258 40.18 26.61 2.40
N ARG A 259 38.98 26.02 2.35
CA ARG A 259 38.55 25.19 1.22
C ARG A 259 38.33 26.06 -0.01
N ALA A 260 38.90 25.64 -1.14
CA ALA A 260 38.61 26.19 -2.45
C ALA A 260 38.20 25.04 -3.39
N ASN A 261 37.16 25.26 -4.19
CA ASN A 261 36.74 24.28 -5.18
C ASN A 261 37.77 24.22 -6.32
N ALA A 262 38.05 23.02 -6.80
CA ALA A 262 38.87 22.84 -7.99
C ALA A 262 38.16 23.42 -9.23
N ALA A 263 38.94 23.92 -10.19
CA ALA A 263 38.39 24.40 -11.45
C ALA A 263 37.65 23.29 -12.19
N ALA A 264 36.50 23.61 -12.80
CA ALA A 264 35.65 22.62 -13.48
C ALA A 264 36.36 21.88 -14.62
N GLU A 265 37.37 22.49 -15.24
CA GLU A 265 38.17 21.90 -16.32
C GLU A 265 39.32 21.00 -15.81
N ASN A 266 39.45 20.82 -14.49
CA ASN A 266 40.52 20.01 -13.93
C ASN A 266 40.37 18.52 -14.33
N PRO A 267 41.36 17.92 -15.05
CA PRO A 267 41.27 16.53 -15.48
C PRO A 267 41.21 15.53 -14.32
N PHE A 268 41.68 15.89 -13.12
CA PHE A 268 41.60 15.03 -11.94
C PHE A 268 40.15 14.85 -11.45
N LEU A 269 39.28 15.85 -11.63
CA LEU A 269 37.85 15.71 -11.30
C LEU A 269 37.16 14.72 -12.25
N ALA A 270 37.53 14.74 -13.53
CA ALA A 270 37.01 13.78 -14.51
C ALA A 270 37.50 12.36 -14.22
N ALA A 271 38.77 12.20 -13.84
CA ALA A 271 39.33 10.91 -13.43
C ALA A 271 38.68 10.37 -12.16
N GLU A 272 38.43 11.22 -11.16
CA GLU A 272 37.70 10.89 -9.94
C GLU A 272 36.27 10.41 -10.23
N ALA A 273 35.52 11.14 -11.08
CA ALA A 273 34.17 10.75 -11.46
C ALA A 273 34.14 9.39 -12.17
N LEU A 274 35.10 9.13 -13.06
CA LEU A 274 35.24 7.84 -13.73
C LEU A 274 35.58 6.72 -12.74
N TYR A 275 36.48 6.99 -11.78
CA TYR A 275 36.84 6.03 -10.73
C TYR A 275 35.62 5.67 -9.88
N PHE A 276 34.86 6.64 -9.39
CA PHE A 276 33.65 6.36 -8.61
C PHE A 276 32.62 5.58 -9.41
N LYS A 277 32.43 5.89 -10.70
CA LYS A 277 31.53 5.12 -11.57
C LYS A 277 32.01 3.68 -11.77
N ALA A 278 33.31 3.46 -11.92
CA ALA A 278 33.89 2.13 -12.05
C ALA A 278 33.72 1.30 -10.75
N VAL A 279 33.97 1.92 -9.59
CA VAL A 279 33.75 1.26 -8.28
C VAL A 279 32.25 0.98 -8.08
N GLU A 280 31.36 1.88 -8.49
CA GLU A 280 29.92 1.66 -8.45
C GLU A 280 29.49 0.44 -9.26
N GLN A 281 29.93 0.37 -10.51
CA GLN A 281 29.65 -0.77 -11.36
C GLN A 281 30.25 -2.06 -10.79
N ALA A 282 31.47 -2.03 -10.24
CA ALA A 282 32.10 -3.19 -9.63
C ALA A 282 31.31 -3.71 -8.41
N ILE A 283 30.82 -2.82 -7.55
CA ILE A 283 30.00 -3.19 -6.39
C ILE A 283 28.64 -3.76 -6.85
N VAL A 284 28.00 -3.16 -7.86
CA VAL A 284 26.75 -3.68 -8.43
C VAL A 284 26.95 -5.09 -8.98
N VAL A 285 27.98 -5.31 -9.79
CA VAL A 285 28.28 -6.64 -10.35
C VAL A 285 28.59 -7.66 -9.24
N MET A 286 29.38 -7.27 -8.23
CA MET A 286 29.67 -8.16 -7.09
C MET A 286 28.40 -8.51 -6.31
N ARG A 287 27.51 -7.54 -6.08
CA ARG A 287 26.22 -7.76 -5.44
C ARG A 287 25.38 -8.72 -6.25
N ASP A 288 25.19 -8.47 -7.54
CA ASP A 288 24.32 -9.28 -8.40
C ASP A 288 24.84 -10.71 -8.51
N TRP A 289 26.16 -10.90 -8.58
CA TRP A 289 26.77 -12.23 -8.59
C TRP A 289 26.60 -12.98 -7.26
N ARG A 290 26.73 -12.28 -6.13
CA ARG A 290 26.45 -12.83 -4.80
C ARG A 290 24.99 -13.21 -4.66
N ASP A 291 24.08 -12.34 -5.05
CA ASP A 291 22.63 -12.53 -4.89
C ASP A 291 22.15 -13.70 -5.75
N MET A 292 22.61 -13.79 -7.00
CA MET A 292 22.40 -14.97 -7.85
C MET A 292 22.97 -16.25 -7.22
N GLY A 293 24.15 -16.17 -6.58
CA GLY A 293 24.73 -17.31 -5.87
C GLY A 293 23.89 -17.77 -4.67
N TYR A 294 23.29 -16.82 -3.92
CA TYR A 294 22.39 -17.12 -2.82
C TYR A 294 21.06 -17.71 -3.29
N GLU A 295 20.47 -17.16 -4.33
CA GLU A 295 19.24 -17.66 -4.95
C GLU A 295 19.42 -19.10 -5.47
N LEU A 296 20.52 -19.34 -6.20
CA LEU A 296 20.86 -20.67 -6.69
C LEU A 296 21.04 -21.67 -5.53
N ALA A 297 21.79 -21.29 -4.49
CA ALA A 297 21.98 -22.14 -3.32
C ALA A 297 20.66 -22.41 -2.59
N PHE A 298 19.79 -21.40 -2.49
CA PHE A 298 18.47 -21.52 -1.89
C PHE A 298 17.64 -22.58 -2.62
N HIS A 299 17.48 -22.45 -3.94
CA HIS A 299 16.69 -23.44 -4.69
C HIS A 299 17.35 -24.81 -4.71
N MET A 300 18.69 -24.92 -4.72
CA MET A 300 19.37 -26.21 -4.61
C MET A 300 19.06 -26.94 -3.29
N ILE A 301 18.96 -26.21 -2.17
CA ILE A 301 18.70 -26.78 -0.86
C ILE A 301 17.20 -27.07 -0.65
N TRP A 302 16.34 -26.13 -1.06
CA TRP A 302 14.94 -26.09 -0.68
C TRP A 302 13.96 -26.50 -1.79
N ASN A 303 14.33 -26.34 -3.06
CA ASN A 303 13.52 -26.77 -4.20
C ASN A 303 13.88 -28.18 -4.67
N ASN A 304 14.00 -29.12 -3.72
CA ASN A 304 14.26 -30.53 -4.03
C ASN A 304 13.00 -31.40 -3.77
N PRO A 305 12.83 -32.54 -4.46
CA PRO A 305 11.64 -33.39 -4.29
C PRO A 305 11.42 -33.94 -2.88
N TRP A 306 12.46 -34.03 -2.04
CA TRP A 306 12.37 -34.48 -0.66
C TRP A 306 11.81 -33.40 0.27
N GLN A 307 11.95 -32.12 -0.08
CA GLN A 307 11.41 -31.02 0.72
C GLN A 307 9.88 -30.95 0.65
N ARG A 308 9.27 -31.51 -0.40
CA ARG A 308 7.81 -31.70 -0.50
C ARG A 308 7.22 -32.59 0.62
N TYR A 309 8.04 -33.34 1.35
CA TYR A 309 7.60 -34.06 2.56
C TYR A 309 7.53 -33.17 3.81
N PHE A 310 8.24 -32.04 3.81
CA PHE A 310 8.17 -31.02 4.85
C PHE A 310 7.14 -29.92 4.54
N ASP A 311 6.69 -29.82 3.29
CA ASP A 311 5.54 -29.02 2.92
C ASP A 311 4.33 -29.43 3.75
N ASN A 312 3.69 -28.45 4.37
CA ASN A 312 2.46 -28.67 5.10
C ASN A 312 1.31 -28.57 4.08
N PRO A 313 0.64 -29.68 3.68
CA PRO A 313 -0.46 -29.64 2.72
C PRO A 313 -1.64 -28.78 3.19
N HIS A 314 -1.69 -28.43 4.49
CA HIS A 314 -2.70 -27.55 5.07
C HIS A 314 -2.44 -26.05 4.87
N GLU A 315 -1.23 -25.64 4.47
CA GLU A 315 -0.91 -24.24 4.16
C GLU A 315 -0.97 -23.95 2.66
N ALA A 316 -0.76 -24.95 1.81
CA ALA A 316 -0.54 -24.76 0.39
C ALA A 316 -1.74 -24.18 -0.39
N TYR A 317 -2.98 -24.33 0.08
CA TYR A 317 -4.13 -23.72 -0.61
C TYR A 317 -5.23 -23.45 0.41
N ARG A 318 -5.44 -22.18 0.78
CA ARG A 318 -6.82 -21.78 1.13
C ARG A 318 -7.65 -22.14 -0.09
N LYS A 319 -8.61 -23.06 0.07
CA LYS A 319 -9.68 -23.20 -0.92
C LYS A 319 -10.31 -21.84 -1.03
N GLY A 320 -10.23 -21.23 -2.21
CA GLY A 320 -10.85 -19.95 -2.47
C GLY A 320 -12.32 -20.04 -2.05
N THR A 321 -12.70 -19.21 -1.09
CA THR A 321 -14.10 -19.03 -0.72
C THR A 321 -14.78 -18.58 -1.99
N THR A 322 -15.70 -19.38 -2.52
CA THR A 322 -16.39 -18.98 -3.73
C THR A 322 -17.29 -17.79 -3.42
N LEU A 323 -17.59 -16.95 -4.43
CA LEU A 323 -18.61 -15.91 -4.28
C LEU A 323 -19.91 -16.48 -3.67
N ASP A 324 -20.28 -17.70 -4.06
CA ASP A 324 -21.44 -18.42 -3.52
C ASP A 324 -21.33 -18.71 -2.01
N ASP A 325 -20.14 -19.00 -1.50
CA ASP A 325 -19.91 -19.18 -0.06
C ASP A 325 -20.06 -17.85 0.70
N MET A 326 -19.65 -16.73 0.09
CA MET A 326 -19.79 -15.39 0.67
C MET A 326 -21.26 -14.95 0.78
N ARG A 327 -22.11 -15.38 -0.16
CA ARG A 327 -23.56 -15.11 -0.14
C ARG A 327 -24.24 -15.53 1.17
N TRP A 328 -23.74 -16.59 1.80
CA TRP A 328 -24.27 -17.14 3.06
C TRP A 328 -23.72 -16.47 4.32
N GLN A 329 -22.77 -15.53 4.20
CA GLN A 329 -22.33 -14.76 5.35
C GLN A 329 -23.51 -13.99 5.95
N PRO A 330 -23.68 -13.96 7.29
CA PRO A 330 -24.85 -13.36 7.92
C PRO A 330 -25.11 -11.92 7.50
N ASP A 331 -24.05 -11.13 7.33
CA ASP A 331 -24.15 -9.72 6.95
C ASP A 331 -24.67 -9.54 5.51
N ILE A 332 -24.16 -10.34 4.57
CA ILE A 332 -24.59 -10.31 3.16
C ILE A 332 -26.00 -10.86 3.01
N ALA A 333 -26.31 -11.99 3.66
CA ALA A 333 -27.65 -12.57 3.65
C ALA A 333 -28.70 -11.63 4.27
N ASN A 334 -28.32 -10.82 5.26
CA ASN A 334 -29.18 -9.77 5.82
C ASN A 334 -29.37 -8.60 4.85
N ALA A 335 -28.30 -8.15 4.17
CA ALA A 335 -28.38 -7.12 3.15
C ALA A 335 -29.34 -7.52 2.01
N LEU A 336 -29.20 -8.74 1.48
CA LEU A 336 -30.05 -9.27 0.42
C LEU A 336 -31.52 -9.40 0.84
N ARG A 337 -31.80 -9.79 2.09
CA ARG A 337 -33.19 -9.83 2.61
C ARG A 337 -33.83 -8.45 2.71
N ARG A 338 -33.03 -7.38 2.79
CA ARG A 338 -33.48 -5.99 2.90
C ARG A 338 -33.38 -5.23 1.57
N ILE A 339 -33.21 -5.92 0.45
CA ILE A 339 -33.01 -5.32 -0.88
C ILE A 339 -34.05 -4.27 -1.27
N ALA A 340 -35.31 -4.44 -0.85
CA ALA A 340 -36.42 -3.54 -1.13
C ALA A 340 -36.63 -2.42 -0.09
N ILE A 341 -35.79 -2.34 0.95
CA ILE A 341 -35.92 -1.39 2.05
C ILE A 341 -34.75 -0.40 1.98
N GLY A 342 -35.06 0.89 1.91
CA GLY A 342 -34.05 1.96 1.89
C GLY A 342 -34.71 3.32 1.70
N GLY A 343 -33.88 4.35 1.55
CA GLY A 343 -34.32 5.70 1.21
C GLY A 343 -33.58 6.28 0.01
N LEU A 344 -33.57 7.62 -0.07
CA LEU A 344 -32.92 8.36 -1.15
C LEU A 344 -31.40 8.08 -1.23
N ALA A 345 -30.71 8.07 -0.08
CA ALA A 345 -29.28 7.80 0.00
C ALA A 345 -28.91 6.40 -0.54
N ASP A 346 -29.65 5.39 -0.09
CA ASP A 346 -29.49 3.98 -0.51
C ASP A 346 -29.66 3.84 -2.03
N ALA A 347 -30.69 4.48 -2.59
CA ALA A 347 -30.99 4.40 -4.01
C ALA A 347 -29.91 5.08 -4.86
N ILE A 348 -29.45 6.28 -4.46
CA ILE A 348 -28.37 7.00 -5.17
C ILE A 348 -27.09 6.16 -5.15
N ILE A 349 -26.66 5.67 -3.98
CA ILE A 349 -25.47 4.83 -3.87
C ILE A 349 -25.61 3.57 -4.73
N ARG A 350 -26.76 2.87 -4.68
CA ARG A 350 -27.02 1.70 -5.51
C ARG A 350 -26.90 1.99 -7.00
N MET A 351 -27.46 3.11 -7.46
CA MET A 351 -27.36 3.55 -8.85
C MET A 351 -25.91 3.86 -9.25
N VAL A 352 -25.13 4.49 -8.36
CA VAL A 352 -23.71 4.77 -8.59
C VAL A 352 -22.89 3.48 -8.66
N VAL A 353 -23.11 2.54 -7.75
CA VAL A 353 -22.44 1.22 -7.79
C VAL A 353 -22.75 0.51 -9.11
N LEU A 354 -24.02 0.45 -9.53
CA LEU A 354 -24.43 -0.13 -10.82
C LEU A 354 -23.75 0.53 -12.03
N LEU A 355 -23.48 1.85 -11.96
CA LEU A 355 -22.76 2.57 -13.01
C LEU A 355 -21.25 2.29 -13.01
N VAL A 356 -20.66 2.05 -11.84
CA VAL A 356 -19.22 1.79 -11.70
C VAL A 356 -18.87 0.34 -12.01
N SER A 357 -19.70 -0.64 -11.63
CA SER A 357 -19.46 -2.06 -11.94
C SER A 357 -19.32 -2.37 -13.43
N ASP A 358 -19.77 -1.46 -14.30
CA ASP A 358 -19.67 -1.54 -15.75
C ASP A 358 -18.37 -0.90 -16.32
N ARG A 359 -17.52 -0.31 -15.47
CA ARG A 359 -16.27 0.37 -15.87
C ARG A 359 -15.08 -0.04 -15.01
N GLY A 360 -13.97 -0.42 -15.65
CA GLY A 360 -12.69 -0.68 -14.97
C GLY A 360 -11.91 0.57 -14.53
N GLY A 361 -12.56 1.62 -14.00
CA GLY A 361 -11.87 2.80 -13.45
C GLY A 361 -12.68 4.10 -13.38
N ILE A 362 -12.24 5.03 -12.52
CA ILE A 362 -12.91 6.31 -12.24
C ILE A 362 -11.95 7.49 -12.50
N ARG A 363 -12.33 8.36 -13.45
CA ARG A 363 -11.60 9.60 -13.73
C ARG A 363 -11.80 10.64 -12.62
N ARG A 364 -10.79 11.51 -12.42
CA ARG A 364 -10.79 12.57 -11.38
C ARG A 364 -12.03 13.47 -11.40
N ASP A 365 -12.51 13.88 -12.57
CA ASP A 365 -13.65 14.79 -12.73
C ASP A 365 -14.98 14.17 -12.26
N ARG A 366 -15.12 12.85 -12.39
CA ARG A 366 -16.28 12.11 -11.89
C ARG A 366 -16.17 11.87 -10.40
N LEU A 367 -14.96 11.53 -9.92
CA LEU A 367 -14.70 11.36 -8.50
C LEU A 367 -14.92 12.67 -7.75
N ALA A 368 -14.51 13.81 -8.30
CA ALA A 368 -14.73 15.12 -7.69
C ALA A 368 -16.22 15.46 -7.58
N ARG A 369 -17.02 15.18 -8.62
CA ARG A 369 -18.48 15.37 -8.59
C ARG A 369 -19.15 14.44 -7.60
N TRP A 370 -18.74 13.19 -7.55
CA TRP A 370 -19.26 12.22 -6.58
C TRP A 370 -18.89 12.59 -5.14
N SER A 371 -17.63 12.97 -4.91
CA SER A 371 -17.15 13.46 -3.61
C SER A 371 -17.97 14.66 -3.16
N ARG A 372 -18.21 15.62 -4.05
CA ARG A 372 -19.04 16.79 -3.76
C ARG A 372 -20.44 16.40 -3.29
N VAL A 373 -21.11 15.51 -4.02
CA VAL A 373 -22.44 14.99 -3.66
C VAL A 373 -22.43 14.33 -2.28
N LEU A 374 -21.38 13.60 -1.93
CA LEU A 374 -21.27 12.94 -0.64
C LEU A 374 -20.97 13.90 0.53
N THR A 375 -20.25 15.00 0.27
CA THR A 375 -19.78 15.93 1.32
C THR A 375 -20.69 17.15 1.52
N GLU A 376 -21.24 17.70 0.44
CA GLU A 376 -21.93 19.01 0.46
C GLU A 376 -23.46 18.88 0.51
N ASP A 377 -24.02 17.79 0.00
CA ASP A 377 -25.45 17.69 -0.29
C ASP A 377 -26.24 16.75 0.65
N GLU A 378 -27.51 17.08 0.89
CA GLU A 378 -28.43 16.18 1.57
C GLU A 378 -28.92 15.07 0.62
N PRO A 379 -29.07 13.83 1.09
CA PRO A 379 -29.06 13.40 2.49
C PRO A 379 -27.67 13.06 3.06
N PHE A 380 -26.60 13.12 2.27
CA PHE A 380 -25.28 12.57 2.63
C PHE A 380 -24.53 13.43 3.65
N ARG A 381 -24.62 14.76 3.55
CA ARG A 381 -24.00 15.70 4.49
C ARG A 381 -24.41 15.45 5.95
N SER A 382 -25.65 15.02 6.17
CA SER A 382 -26.17 14.72 7.52
C SER A 382 -25.76 13.34 8.04
N LEU A 383 -25.14 12.48 7.22
CA LEU A 383 -24.70 11.15 7.62
C LEU A 383 -23.30 11.21 8.22
N SER A 384 -23.06 10.43 9.27
CA SER A 384 -21.69 10.16 9.72
C SER A 384 -20.94 9.30 8.71
N ALA A 385 -19.62 9.47 8.60
CA ALA A 385 -18.76 8.65 7.72
C ALA A 385 -18.97 7.14 7.92
N ASP A 386 -19.09 6.67 9.15
CA ASP A 386 -19.34 5.25 9.46
C ASP A 386 -20.68 4.74 8.88
N HIS A 387 -21.71 5.58 8.89
CA HIS A 387 -23.02 5.21 8.36
C HIS A 387 -23.03 5.22 6.83
N LEU A 388 -22.35 6.19 6.22
CA LEU A 388 -22.16 6.23 4.77
C LEU A 388 -21.38 4.98 4.28
N ALA A 389 -20.29 4.63 4.98
CA ALA A 389 -19.52 3.43 4.67
C ALA A 389 -20.37 2.15 4.78
N GLU A 390 -21.24 2.06 5.79
CA GLU A 390 -22.15 0.92 5.94
C GLU A 390 -23.21 0.86 4.83
N ILE A 391 -23.82 1.99 4.45
CA ILE A 391 -24.75 2.02 3.31
C ILE A 391 -24.04 1.58 2.03
N THR A 392 -22.87 2.16 1.74
CA THR A 392 -22.05 1.79 0.57
C THR A 392 -21.74 0.30 0.56
N ARG A 393 -21.29 -0.28 1.68
CA ARG A 393 -21.02 -1.71 1.79
C ARG A 393 -22.26 -2.57 1.52
N VAL A 394 -23.41 -2.21 2.09
CA VAL A 394 -24.68 -2.94 1.91
C VAL A 394 -25.16 -2.87 0.46
N GLN A 395 -25.14 -1.69 -0.15
CA GLN A 395 -25.60 -1.51 -1.53
C GLN A 395 -24.63 -2.17 -2.53
N THR A 396 -23.31 -2.14 -2.27
CA THR A 396 -22.32 -2.89 -3.04
C THR A 396 -22.61 -4.38 -3.01
N ALA A 397 -22.83 -4.97 -1.82
CA ALA A 397 -23.17 -6.39 -1.71
C ALA A 397 -24.45 -6.75 -2.47
N ILE A 398 -25.49 -5.91 -2.38
CA ILE A 398 -26.75 -6.11 -3.11
C ILE A 398 -26.52 -6.14 -4.63
N VAL A 399 -25.77 -5.17 -5.15
CA VAL A 399 -25.51 -5.06 -6.60
C VAL A 399 -24.62 -6.19 -7.10
N THR A 400 -23.60 -6.60 -6.33
CA THR A 400 -22.71 -7.71 -6.71
C THR A 400 -23.46 -9.02 -6.83
N PHE A 401 -24.37 -9.34 -5.91
CA PHE A 401 -25.06 -10.64 -5.90
C PHE A 401 -26.38 -10.66 -6.67
N GLU A 402 -27.11 -9.55 -6.75
CA GLU A 402 -28.45 -9.48 -7.34
C GLU A 402 -28.64 -8.19 -8.16
N PRO A 403 -27.84 -7.95 -9.22
CA PRO A 403 -27.85 -6.68 -9.97
C PRO A 403 -29.21 -6.36 -10.60
N GLU A 404 -29.91 -7.38 -11.12
CA GLU A 404 -31.23 -7.22 -11.72
C GLU A 404 -32.30 -6.90 -10.67
N GLN A 405 -32.33 -7.61 -9.54
CA GLN A 405 -33.27 -7.30 -8.46
C GLN A 405 -32.95 -5.94 -7.80
N ALA A 406 -31.66 -5.59 -7.69
CA ALA A 406 -31.23 -4.30 -7.18
C ALA A 406 -31.82 -3.16 -8.02
N MET A 407 -31.88 -3.34 -9.34
CA MET A 407 -32.50 -2.42 -10.27
C MET A 407 -34.03 -2.40 -10.14
N GLU A 408 -34.69 -3.56 -10.21
CA GLU A 408 -36.15 -3.67 -10.16
C GLU A 408 -36.75 -3.11 -8.86
N THR A 409 -36.00 -3.15 -7.76
CA THR A 409 -36.45 -2.67 -6.45
C THR A 409 -36.22 -1.17 -6.24
N LEU A 410 -35.51 -0.45 -7.11
CA LEU A 410 -35.30 1.00 -6.99
C LEU A 410 -36.60 1.82 -6.77
N PRO A 411 -37.73 1.52 -7.45
CA PRO A 411 -38.99 2.24 -7.23
C PRO A 411 -39.60 2.03 -5.85
N LEU A 412 -39.21 0.95 -5.15
CA LEU A 412 -39.65 0.63 -3.78
C LEU A 412 -38.87 1.45 -2.75
N LEU A 413 -37.60 1.77 -3.02
CA LEU A 413 -36.78 2.66 -2.18
C LEU A 413 -37.23 4.12 -2.33
N LEU A 414 -37.67 4.49 -3.53
CA LEU A 414 -38.04 5.86 -3.90
C LEU A 414 -39.56 5.95 -4.03
N THR A 415 -40.26 6.02 -2.89
CA THR A 415 -41.73 6.03 -2.88
C THR A 415 -42.32 7.34 -3.39
N GLU A 416 -41.61 8.47 -3.21
CA GLU A 416 -42.08 9.79 -3.64
C GLU A 416 -41.63 10.14 -5.06
N PRO A 417 -42.49 10.75 -5.90
CA PRO A 417 -42.11 11.17 -7.26
C PRO A 417 -40.90 12.12 -7.27
N ARG A 418 -40.82 13.02 -6.27
CA ARG A 418 -39.70 13.97 -6.13
C ARG A 418 -38.38 13.25 -5.87
N GLN A 419 -38.39 12.21 -5.02
CA GLN A 419 -37.21 11.41 -4.73
C GLN A 419 -36.72 10.65 -5.97
N ARG A 420 -37.63 10.11 -6.79
CA ARG A 420 -37.29 9.46 -8.06
C ARG A 420 -36.59 10.41 -9.03
N GLN A 421 -37.13 11.62 -9.15
CA GLN A 421 -36.55 12.65 -10.01
C GLN A 421 -35.16 13.08 -9.52
N LEU A 422 -35.01 13.31 -8.21
CA LEU A 422 -33.72 13.70 -7.61
C LEU A 422 -32.66 12.60 -7.74
N ALA A 423 -32.99 11.35 -7.42
CA ALA A 423 -32.06 10.23 -7.55
C ALA A 423 -31.60 10.01 -8.99
N TYR A 424 -32.54 10.08 -9.94
CA TYR A 424 -32.21 9.97 -11.36
C TYR A 424 -31.36 11.15 -11.86
N ALA A 425 -31.66 12.38 -11.45
CA ALA A 425 -30.85 13.54 -11.80
C ALA A 425 -29.43 13.43 -11.24
N ALA A 426 -29.26 12.96 -10.00
CA ALA A 426 -27.96 12.73 -9.38
C ALA A 426 -27.14 11.66 -10.14
N ALA A 427 -27.79 10.55 -10.54
CA ALA A 427 -27.16 9.52 -11.35
C ALA A 427 -26.74 10.01 -12.75
N CYS A 428 -27.46 10.98 -13.32
CA CYS A 428 -27.07 11.64 -14.58
C CYS A 428 -25.94 12.68 -14.39
N TYR A 429 -25.90 13.37 -13.24
CA TYR A 429 -24.90 14.39 -12.93
C TYR A 429 -23.50 13.82 -12.75
N ILE A 430 -23.36 12.66 -12.10
CA ILE A 430 -22.05 12.09 -11.73
C ILE A 430 -21.19 11.69 -12.96
N PRO A 431 -21.72 11.00 -14.00
CA PRO A 431 -20.88 10.51 -15.09
C PRO A 431 -20.33 11.57 -16.04
N GLY A 432 -21.01 12.72 -16.25
CA GLY A 432 -20.56 13.66 -17.28
C GLY A 432 -21.64 14.29 -18.11
N SER A 433 -21.20 15.09 -19.07
CA SER A 433 -21.96 15.28 -20.29
C SER A 433 -22.09 13.95 -21.03
N ARG A 434 -23.21 13.73 -21.73
CA ARG A 434 -23.45 12.53 -22.54
C ARG A 434 -22.35 12.27 -23.58
N ALA A 435 -21.71 13.33 -24.09
CA ALA A 435 -20.60 13.23 -25.04
C ALA A 435 -19.37 12.51 -24.47
N GLU A 436 -19.20 12.53 -23.14
CA GLU A 436 -18.07 11.92 -22.43
C GLU A 436 -18.42 10.56 -21.82
N MET A 437 -19.68 10.10 -21.99
CA MET A 437 -20.17 8.82 -21.47
C MET A 437 -19.88 7.67 -22.44
N SER A 438 -19.61 6.47 -21.90
CA SER A 438 -19.59 5.25 -22.70
C SER A 438 -21.01 4.86 -23.13
N SER A 439 -21.12 4.08 -24.21
CA SER A 439 -22.40 3.52 -24.66
C SER A 439 -23.11 2.69 -23.58
N SER A 440 -22.33 1.99 -22.76
CA SER A 440 -22.83 1.16 -21.67
C SER A 440 -23.42 1.97 -20.51
N THR A 441 -22.79 3.09 -20.13
CA THR A 441 -23.34 4.05 -19.15
C THR A 441 -24.63 4.68 -19.65
N VAL A 442 -24.69 5.07 -20.93
CA VAL A 442 -25.92 5.61 -21.52
C VAL A 442 -27.04 4.56 -21.48
N ALA A 443 -26.74 3.29 -21.77
CA ALA A 443 -27.71 2.21 -21.66
C ALA A 443 -28.19 2.01 -20.21
N MET A 444 -27.29 2.08 -19.23
CA MET A 444 -27.65 1.94 -17.81
C MET A 444 -28.51 3.09 -17.30
N LEU A 445 -28.17 4.34 -17.64
CA LEU A 445 -29.00 5.50 -17.32
C LEU A 445 -30.38 5.40 -17.96
N GLN A 446 -30.48 4.89 -19.18
CA GLN A 446 -31.78 4.66 -19.82
C GLN A 446 -32.59 3.60 -19.05
N ARG A 447 -31.97 2.50 -18.61
CA ARG A 447 -32.63 1.50 -17.76
C ARG A 447 -33.15 2.10 -16.45
N PHE A 448 -32.40 3.01 -15.82
CA PHE A 448 -32.88 3.73 -14.64
C PHE A 448 -34.09 4.60 -14.96
N ALA A 449 -34.08 5.31 -16.10
CA ALA A 449 -35.20 6.13 -16.53
C ALA A 449 -36.48 5.29 -16.69
N ASP A 450 -36.36 4.14 -17.34
CA ASP A 450 -37.48 3.23 -17.60
C ASP A 450 -38.07 2.68 -16.30
N VAL A 451 -37.21 2.23 -15.37
CA VAL A 451 -37.64 1.65 -14.09
C VAL A 451 -38.26 2.71 -13.16
N LEU A 452 -37.71 3.93 -13.15
CA LEU A 452 -38.18 5.02 -12.29
C LEU A 452 -39.32 5.86 -12.92
N GLY A 453 -39.68 5.59 -14.17
CA GLY A 453 -40.67 6.35 -14.93
C GLY A 453 -40.24 7.80 -15.19
N GLN A 454 -38.95 8.04 -15.44
CA GLN A 454 -38.36 9.35 -15.69
C GLN A 454 -38.16 9.60 -17.20
N PRO A 455 -38.10 10.87 -17.65
CA PRO A 455 -37.79 11.18 -19.05
C PRO A 455 -36.40 10.67 -19.46
N SER A 456 -36.21 10.47 -20.77
CA SER A 456 -34.93 10.04 -21.33
C SER A 456 -33.80 11.03 -21.00
N ILE A 457 -32.57 10.53 -21.02
CA ILE A 457 -31.36 11.20 -20.52
C ILE A 457 -31.27 12.66 -21.00
N VAL A 458 -31.22 13.57 -20.03
CA VAL A 458 -30.92 14.99 -20.22
C VAL A 458 -29.54 15.25 -19.61
N ASP A 459 -28.71 16.08 -20.26
CA ASP A 459 -27.43 16.51 -19.69
C ASP A 459 -27.70 17.35 -18.44
N VAL A 460 -27.36 16.79 -17.27
CA VAL A 460 -27.47 17.48 -15.97
C VAL A 460 -26.11 18.07 -15.65
N ILE A 461 -25.95 19.38 -15.89
CA ILE A 461 -24.68 20.10 -15.72
C ILE A 461 -24.57 20.69 -14.31
N GLU A 462 -25.70 21.06 -13.71
CA GLU A 462 -25.78 21.60 -12.36
C GLU A 462 -26.11 20.50 -11.35
N ASP A 463 -25.58 20.64 -10.14
CA ASP A 463 -25.80 19.70 -9.07
C ASP A 463 -27.28 19.71 -8.63
N PRO A 464 -28.02 18.60 -8.82
CA PRO A 464 -29.45 18.56 -8.53
C PRO A 464 -29.76 18.52 -7.03
N LEU A 465 -28.76 18.28 -6.17
CA LEU A 465 -28.92 18.17 -4.72
C LEU A 465 -28.48 19.44 -3.97
N ALA A 466 -27.79 20.37 -4.64
CA ALA A 466 -27.23 21.61 -4.08
C ALA A 466 -28.24 22.63 -3.50
N VAL A 467 -29.54 22.31 -3.49
CA VAL A 467 -30.63 23.22 -3.06
C VAL A 467 -31.66 22.51 -2.17
N THR A 468 -31.34 21.34 -1.61
CA THR A 468 -32.26 20.59 -0.74
C THR A 468 -32.06 20.85 0.75
#